data_AF-A0A536BRQ7-F1
#
_entry.id   AF-A0A536BRQ7-F1
#
_cell.length_a   1.000
_cell.length_b   1.000
_cell.length_c   1.000
_cell.angle_alpha   90.00
_cell.angle_beta   90.00
_cell.angle_gamma   90.00
#
_symmetry.space_group_name_H-M   'P 1'
#
loop_
_entity.id
_entity.type
_entity.pdbx_description
1 polymer ?
#
loop_
_entity_poly.entity_id
_entity_poly.type
_entity_poly.pdbx_seq_one_letter_code
_entity_poly.pdbx_strand_id
1 'polypeptide(L)'
;MAAASAVDLVRACLEQEPPQGLRVGPPQISGTLSLFPIFRVAAGLDYLTLAEAHQAKSVEISELDARGAVSRLTVENAGALPILIIDGDVLLGLKQDRVLNTTILVPAQSTLEIPVSCIEAGRWHRTSATARRGDYSVSPGVRAAKLKAMILRTRASGTFDSDQGAIWNEVEKYVGTLGVASGTHAYSDIGRQRRSQIEERLAQLKPADGQSGVLAVVGGKPVSFDLFDK
;
A
#
# COMPACT_ATOMS: atom_id res chain seq x y z
N MET A 1 -31.33 -21.43 -6.67
CA MET A 1 -31.04 -20.53 -5.54
C MET A 1 -29.90 -19.63 -5.96
N ALA A 2 -30.04 -18.30 -5.83
CA ALA A 2 -28.93 -17.38 -6.11
C ALA A 2 -27.84 -17.58 -5.05
N ALA A 3 -26.57 -17.63 -5.48
CA ALA A 3 -25.46 -17.70 -4.54
C ALA A 3 -25.41 -16.39 -3.73
N ALA A 4 -25.25 -16.51 -2.41
CA ALA A 4 -25.05 -15.36 -1.52
C ALA A 4 -23.85 -14.54 -2.01
N SER A 5 -23.97 -13.21 -2.00
CA SER A 5 -22.84 -12.36 -2.37
C SER A 5 -21.72 -12.49 -1.31
N ALA A 6 -20.49 -12.13 -1.67
CA ALA A 6 -19.39 -12.09 -0.70
C ALA A 6 -19.73 -11.19 0.51
N VAL A 7 -20.53 -10.14 0.30
CA VAL A 7 -21.01 -9.24 1.37
C VAL A 7 -21.97 -9.97 2.31
N ASP A 8 -22.88 -10.78 1.77
CA ASP A 8 -23.84 -11.54 2.58
C ASP A 8 -23.15 -12.63 3.39
N LEU A 9 -22.14 -13.29 2.80
CA LEU A 9 -21.31 -14.29 3.50
C LEU A 9 -20.51 -13.67 4.65
N VAL A 10 -19.88 -12.51 4.41
CA VAL A 10 -19.15 -11.79 5.47
C VAL A 10 -20.11 -11.33 6.56
N ARG A 11 -21.28 -10.77 6.21
CA ARG A 11 -22.29 -10.35 7.19
C ARG A 11 -22.77 -11.51 8.04
N ALA A 12 -23.13 -12.65 7.42
CA ALA A 12 -23.56 -13.84 8.14
C ALA A 12 -22.47 -14.37 9.08
N CYS A 13 -21.20 -14.34 8.65
CA CYS A 13 -20.07 -14.72 9.49
C CYS A 13 -19.93 -13.80 10.72
N LEU A 14 -20.01 -12.47 10.52
CA LEU A 14 -19.93 -11.50 11.61
C LEU A 14 -21.11 -11.56 12.58
N GLU A 15 -22.30 -11.96 12.11
CA GLU A 15 -23.50 -12.14 12.94
C GLU A 15 -23.44 -13.40 13.80
N GLN A 16 -22.79 -14.47 13.32
CA GLN A 16 -22.65 -15.73 14.04
C GLN A 16 -21.44 -15.75 14.97
N GLU A 17 -20.29 -15.26 14.49
CA GLU A 17 -19.01 -15.25 15.21
C GLU A 17 -18.30 -13.91 14.99
N PRO A 18 -18.67 -12.84 15.73
CA PRO A 18 -17.94 -11.59 15.65
C PRO A 18 -16.47 -11.84 16.05
N PRO A 19 -15.49 -11.30 15.30
CA PRO A 19 -14.08 -11.51 15.58
C PRO A 19 -13.76 -11.03 16.99
N GLN A 20 -13.43 -11.98 17.87
CA GLN A 20 -13.10 -11.70 19.26
C GLN A 20 -11.82 -10.87 19.36
N GLY A 21 -11.77 -9.98 20.35
CA GLY A 21 -10.59 -9.17 20.61
C GLY A 21 -10.41 -7.96 19.68
N LEU A 22 -11.34 -7.68 18.76
CA LEU A 22 -11.35 -6.43 18.00
C LEU A 22 -12.23 -5.37 18.68
N ARG A 23 -11.69 -4.17 18.86
CA ARG A 23 -12.41 -3.01 19.40
C ARG A 23 -12.16 -1.79 18.53
N VAL A 24 -13.22 -1.05 18.23
CA VAL A 24 -13.14 0.27 17.60
C VAL A 24 -13.07 1.33 18.69
N GLY A 25 -12.11 2.25 18.62
CA GLY A 25 -12.02 3.39 19.52
C GLY A 25 -12.71 4.65 19.00
N PRO A 26 -12.69 5.74 19.80
CA PRO A 26 -13.26 7.01 19.39
C PRO A 26 -12.53 7.57 18.16
N PRO A 27 -13.25 8.16 17.19
CA PRO A 27 -12.63 8.68 15.98
C PRO A 27 -11.84 9.96 16.25
N GLN A 28 -10.73 10.12 15.52
CA GLN A 28 -10.08 11.42 15.32
C GLN A 28 -10.60 12.04 14.03
N ILE A 29 -11.01 13.31 14.07
CA ILE A 29 -11.72 13.96 12.97
C ILE A 29 -10.94 15.19 12.50
N SER A 30 -10.76 15.32 11.18
CA SER A 30 -10.17 16.49 10.53
C SER A 30 -10.96 16.82 9.26
N GLY A 31 -11.82 17.85 9.33
CA GLY A 31 -12.75 18.19 8.26
C GLY A 31 -13.70 17.03 7.94
N THR A 32 -13.67 16.53 6.70
CA THR A 32 -14.50 15.40 6.26
C THR A 32 -13.86 14.03 6.53
N LEU A 33 -12.61 13.99 7.00
CA LEU A 33 -11.89 12.77 7.35
C LEU A 33 -12.19 12.37 8.79
N SER A 34 -12.54 11.11 9.01
CA SER A 34 -12.63 10.47 10.32
C SER A 34 -11.78 9.21 10.33
N LEU A 35 -10.87 9.11 11.30
CA LEU A 35 -10.01 7.95 11.53
C LEU A 35 -10.45 7.25 12.81
N PHE A 36 -11.02 6.06 12.67
CA PHE A 36 -11.40 5.21 13.79
C PHE A 36 -10.26 4.26 14.11
N PRO A 37 -9.58 4.40 15.27
CA PRO A 37 -8.52 3.47 15.65
C PRO A 37 -9.11 2.08 15.90
N ILE A 38 -8.45 1.05 15.40
CA ILE A 38 -8.81 -0.35 15.62
C ILE A 38 -7.78 -0.95 16.57
N PHE A 39 -8.27 -1.60 17.62
CA PHE A 39 -7.46 -2.28 18.62
C PHE A 39 -7.70 -3.78 18.50
N ARG A 40 -6.63 -4.55 18.64
CA ARG A 40 -6.68 -6.00 18.62
C ARG A 40 -5.93 -6.57 19.82
N VAL A 41 -6.51 -7.58 20.46
CA VAL A 41 -5.81 -8.39 21.46
C VAL A 41 -5.42 -9.72 20.81
N ALA A 42 -4.19 -9.79 20.29
CA ALA A 42 -3.64 -10.99 19.68
C ALA A 42 -2.12 -11.04 19.85
N ALA A 43 -1.54 -12.24 19.75
CA ALA A 43 -0.09 -12.37 19.62
C ALA A 43 0.34 -11.85 18.25
N GLY A 44 1.29 -10.91 18.25
CA GLY A 44 1.92 -10.38 17.04
C GLY A 44 3.13 -11.19 16.61
N LEU A 45 3.50 -11.07 15.35
CA LEU A 45 4.75 -11.60 14.82
C LEU A 45 5.89 -10.59 15.04
N ASP A 46 7.08 -11.13 15.29
CA ASP A 46 8.30 -10.33 15.28
C ASP A 46 8.76 -10.10 13.84
N TYR A 47 8.69 -8.85 13.41
CA TYR A 47 9.10 -8.38 12.09
C TYR A 47 9.41 -6.89 12.15
N LEU A 48 10.17 -6.41 11.15
CA LEU A 48 10.38 -4.99 10.87
C LEU A 48 9.44 -4.54 9.75
N THR A 49 8.93 -3.33 9.82
CA THR A 49 8.35 -2.65 8.64
C THR A 49 9.45 -2.34 7.63
N LEU A 50 9.09 -2.13 6.36
CA LEU A 50 10.06 -1.71 5.34
C LEU A 50 10.80 -0.41 5.74
N ALA A 51 10.13 0.50 6.43
CA ALA A 51 10.76 1.74 6.93
C ALA A 51 11.87 1.46 7.95
N GLU A 52 11.57 0.63 8.95
CA GLU A 52 12.54 0.23 9.98
C GLU A 52 13.71 -0.56 9.37
N ALA A 53 13.43 -1.46 8.42
CA ALA A 53 14.46 -2.23 7.75
C ALA A 53 15.41 -1.36 6.89
N HIS A 54 14.89 -0.34 6.21
CA HIS A 54 15.73 0.64 5.52
C HIS A 54 16.58 1.46 6.50
N GLN A 55 16.00 1.87 7.63
CA GLN A 55 16.74 2.60 8.68
C GLN A 55 17.86 1.74 9.27
N ALA A 56 17.61 0.45 9.48
CA ALA A 56 18.57 -0.55 9.94
C ALA A 56 19.58 -0.98 8.85
N LYS A 57 19.38 -0.55 7.59
CA LYS A 57 20.16 -0.97 6.42
C LYS A 57 20.20 -2.49 6.23
N SER A 58 19.11 -3.17 6.58
CA SER A 58 18.98 -4.62 6.47
C SER A 58 18.20 -5.07 5.23
N VAL A 59 17.78 -4.13 4.38
CA VAL A 59 16.99 -4.40 3.18
C VAL A 59 17.53 -3.65 1.98
N GLU A 60 17.62 -4.35 0.85
CA GLU A 60 17.90 -3.80 -0.46
C GLU A 60 16.78 -4.18 -1.44
N ILE A 61 16.34 -3.24 -2.27
CA ILE A 61 15.33 -3.46 -3.29
C ILE A 61 15.89 -2.98 -4.64
N SER A 62 15.89 -3.83 -5.66
CA SER A 62 16.51 -3.55 -6.95
C SER A 62 15.73 -4.13 -8.13
N GLU A 63 16.06 -3.69 -9.35
CA GLU A 63 15.53 -4.28 -10.58
C GLU A 63 16.21 -5.63 -10.85
N LEU A 64 15.46 -6.62 -11.37
CA LEU A 64 15.97 -7.98 -11.61
C LEU A 64 17.20 -8.01 -12.54
N ASP A 65 17.19 -7.14 -13.55
CA ASP A 65 18.29 -7.01 -14.49
C ASP A 65 18.37 -5.59 -15.08
N ALA A 66 19.40 -5.33 -15.88
CA ALA A 66 19.62 -4.06 -16.55
C ALA A 66 18.53 -3.73 -17.60
N ARG A 67 17.73 -4.70 -18.05
CA ARG A 67 16.59 -4.48 -18.96
C ARG A 67 15.38 -3.97 -18.17
N GLY A 68 15.23 -4.43 -16.93
CA GLY A 68 14.19 -4.07 -15.98
C GLY A 68 12.89 -4.80 -16.32
N ALA A 69 12.54 -5.83 -15.55
CA ALA A 69 11.19 -6.38 -15.59
C ALA A 69 10.20 -5.32 -15.06
N VAL A 70 9.17 -5.00 -15.85
CA VAL A 70 8.19 -3.96 -15.49
C VAL A 70 7.29 -4.41 -14.34
N SER A 71 7.14 -5.70 -14.07
CA SER A 71 6.18 -6.19 -13.06
C SER A 71 6.82 -6.77 -11.80
N ARG A 72 8.15 -6.82 -11.71
CA ARG A 72 8.88 -7.48 -10.61
C ARG A 72 10.06 -6.64 -10.13
N LEU A 73 10.34 -6.72 -8.83
CA LEU A 73 11.59 -6.26 -8.21
C LEU A 73 12.19 -7.38 -7.36
N THR A 74 13.49 -7.32 -7.13
CA THR A 74 14.18 -8.15 -6.15
C THR A 74 14.18 -7.44 -4.81
N VAL A 75 13.83 -8.15 -3.74
CA VAL A 75 14.04 -7.70 -2.35
C VAL A 75 15.00 -8.67 -1.69
N GLU A 76 16.07 -8.13 -1.13
CA GLU A 76 17.02 -8.84 -0.28
C GLU A 76 16.84 -8.37 1.16
N ASN A 77 16.54 -9.32 2.06
CA ASN A 77 16.54 -9.11 3.50
C ASN A 77 17.79 -9.76 4.09
N ALA A 78 18.78 -8.95 4.46
CA ALA A 78 19.99 -9.40 5.14
C ALA A 78 19.82 -9.47 6.68
N GLY A 79 18.68 -9.01 7.20
CA GLY A 79 18.38 -8.96 8.61
C GLY A 79 17.97 -10.32 9.21
N ALA A 80 18.02 -10.39 10.53
CA ALA A 80 17.60 -11.56 11.31
C ALA A 80 16.08 -11.66 11.54
N LEU A 81 15.34 -10.60 11.22
CA LEU A 81 13.88 -10.56 11.33
C LEU A 81 13.23 -10.50 9.95
N PRO A 82 12.03 -11.08 9.79
CA PRO A 82 11.20 -10.85 8.62
C PRO A 82 10.90 -9.36 8.40
N ILE A 83 10.64 -8.97 7.15
CA ILE A 83 10.29 -7.60 6.78
C ILE A 83 8.87 -7.58 6.20
N LEU A 84 7.98 -6.82 6.82
CA LEU A 84 6.65 -6.54 6.30
C LEU A 84 6.72 -5.37 5.31
N ILE A 85 6.31 -5.63 4.07
CA ILE A 85 6.10 -4.62 3.04
C ILE A 85 4.60 -4.58 2.73
N ILE A 86 3.99 -3.41 2.83
CA ILE A 86 2.54 -3.27 2.83
C ILE A 86 2.06 -2.92 1.42
N ASP A 87 0.92 -3.51 1.03
CA ASP A 87 0.19 -3.09 -0.16
C ASP A 87 0.05 -1.56 -0.23
N GLY A 88 0.56 -0.98 -1.32
CA GLY A 88 0.50 0.46 -1.56
C GLY A 88 1.75 1.22 -1.15
N ASP A 89 2.75 0.56 -0.53
CA ASP A 89 4.07 1.15 -0.35
C ASP A 89 4.66 1.58 -1.70
N VAL A 90 5.15 2.81 -1.73
CA VAL A 90 5.79 3.41 -2.91
C VAL A 90 7.29 3.20 -2.82
N LEU A 91 7.89 2.74 -3.92
CA LEU A 91 9.31 2.44 -4.06
C LEU A 91 9.91 3.40 -5.09
N LEU A 92 10.77 4.30 -4.62
CA LEU A 92 11.30 5.43 -5.38
C LEU A 92 12.70 5.14 -5.90
N GLY A 93 13.03 5.69 -7.07
CA GLY A 93 14.43 5.86 -7.51
C GLY A 93 14.97 4.88 -8.55
N LEU A 94 14.23 3.81 -8.89
CA LEU A 94 14.61 2.88 -9.97
C LEU A 94 14.43 3.54 -11.35
N LYS A 95 14.26 2.80 -12.46
CA LYS A 95 13.94 3.44 -13.76
C LYS A 95 12.60 4.18 -13.76
N GLN A 96 11.68 3.69 -12.94
CA GLN A 96 10.35 4.23 -12.67
C GLN A 96 10.06 4.03 -11.20
N ASP A 97 9.27 4.93 -10.61
CA ASP A 97 8.73 4.69 -9.28
C ASP A 97 7.67 3.57 -9.34
N ARG A 98 7.70 2.71 -8.34
CA ARG A 98 6.87 1.49 -8.27
C ARG A 98 5.94 1.54 -7.06
N VAL A 99 4.85 0.79 -7.13
CA VAL A 99 3.99 0.47 -5.99
C VAL A 99 3.96 -1.04 -5.80
N LEU A 100 4.06 -1.50 -4.55
CA LEU A 100 3.92 -2.92 -4.22
C LEU A 100 2.51 -3.42 -4.54
N ASN A 101 2.37 -4.60 -5.15
CA ASN A 101 1.06 -5.13 -5.58
C ASN A 101 0.25 -5.81 -4.47
N THR A 102 0.90 -6.39 -3.47
CA THR A 102 0.25 -7.11 -2.37
C THR A 102 1.11 -7.01 -1.12
N THR A 103 0.52 -7.10 0.06
CA THR A 103 1.29 -7.18 1.31
C THR A 103 2.11 -8.47 1.33
N ILE A 104 3.40 -8.37 1.67
CA ILE A 104 4.36 -9.49 1.68
C ILE A 104 5.18 -9.42 2.96
N LEU A 105 5.36 -10.58 3.59
CA LEU A 105 6.32 -10.77 4.66
C LEU A 105 7.55 -11.46 4.09
N VAL A 106 8.64 -10.73 3.92
CA VAL A 106 9.91 -11.23 3.37
C VAL A 106 10.68 -11.92 4.51
N PRO A 107 10.99 -13.23 4.42
CA PRO A 107 11.71 -13.94 5.48
C PRO A 107 13.07 -13.32 5.80
N ALA A 108 13.55 -13.56 7.02
CA ALA A 108 14.91 -13.23 7.41
C ALA A 108 15.93 -13.90 6.47
N GLN A 109 17.05 -13.23 6.19
CA GLN A 109 18.17 -13.77 5.42
C GLN A 109 17.74 -14.41 4.08
N SER A 110 16.91 -13.71 3.32
CA SER A 110 16.33 -14.24 2.09
C SER A 110 16.26 -13.21 0.97
N THR A 111 16.18 -13.70 -0.26
CA THR A 111 15.96 -12.90 -1.46
C THR A 111 14.69 -13.38 -2.14
N LEU A 112 13.77 -12.46 -2.42
CA LEU A 112 12.48 -12.75 -3.08
C LEU A 112 12.21 -11.80 -4.24
N GLU A 113 11.49 -12.29 -5.24
CA GLU A 113 10.90 -11.45 -6.29
C GLU A 113 9.50 -10.99 -5.88
N ILE A 114 9.31 -9.68 -5.73
CA ILE A 114 8.03 -9.08 -5.36
C ILE A 114 7.29 -8.52 -6.59
N PRO A 115 5.95 -8.69 -6.68
CA PRO A 115 5.15 -8.07 -7.72
C PRO A 115 4.95 -6.58 -7.44
N VAL A 116 5.19 -5.77 -8.46
CA VAL A 116 5.00 -4.31 -8.41
C VAL A 116 4.29 -3.80 -9.66
N SER A 117 3.79 -2.57 -9.59
CA SER A 117 3.29 -1.83 -10.75
C SER A 117 4.04 -0.50 -10.86
N CYS A 118 4.32 -0.01 -12.07
CA CYS A 118 4.87 1.33 -12.25
C CYS A 118 3.81 2.39 -11.97
N ILE A 119 4.19 3.47 -11.32
CA ILE A 119 3.32 4.62 -11.02
C ILE A 119 3.90 5.93 -11.57
N GLU A 120 4.79 5.80 -12.57
CA GLU A 120 5.41 6.90 -13.31
C GLU A 120 5.61 6.45 -14.76
N ALA A 121 4.76 6.93 -15.67
CA ALA A 121 4.77 6.45 -17.06
C ALA A 121 5.88 7.09 -17.91
N GLY A 122 6.19 8.36 -17.68
CA GLY A 122 7.02 9.18 -18.56
C GLY A 122 8.53 9.12 -18.30
N ARG A 123 8.99 8.26 -17.39
CA ARG A 123 10.42 8.09 -17.09
C ARG A 123 10.88 6.68 -17.41
N TRP A 124 12.01 6.55 -18.09
CA TRP A 124 12.67 5.25 -18.30
C TRP A 124 14.19 5.39 -18.19
N HIS A 125 14.63 5.95 -17.07
CA HIS A 125 16.04 6.05 -16.71
C HIS A 125 16.18 6.03 -15.20
N ARG A 126 17.22 5.35 -14.72
CA ARG A 126 17.43 5.10 -13.29
C ARG A 126 17.96 6.34 -12.59
N THR A 127 17.46 6.65 -11.38
CA THR A 127 18.04 7.70 -10.52
C THR A 127 18.83 7.13 -9.34
N SER A 128 18.65 5.85 -9.00
CA SER A 128 19.33 5.11 -7.93
C SER A 128 19.35 3.60 -8.22
N ALA A 129 20.40 2.87 -7.81
CA ALA A 129 20.43 1.40 -7.85
C ALA A 129 19.39 0.77 -6.94
N THR A 130 19.31 1.46 -5.82
CA THR A 130 18.51 1.28 -4.65
C THR A 130 17.08 1.76 -4.80
N ALA A 131 16.04 0.95 -4.64
CA ALA A 131 14.73 1.54 -4.35
C ALA A 131 14.70 2.00 -2.89
N ARG A 132 14.12 3.17 -2.65
CA ARG A 132 13.82 3.69 -1.32
C ARG A 132 12.32 3.68 -1.09
N ARG A 133 11.87 3.25 0.09
CA ARG A 133 10.47 3.46 0.50
C ARG A 133 10.13 4.96 0.58
N GLY A 134 9.04 5.35 -0.08
CA GLY A 134 8.38 6.63 0.15
C GLY A 134 7.86 6.75 1.58
N ASP A 135 7.75 7.99 2.07
CA ASP A 135 7.10 8.33 3.34
C ASP A 135 5.57 8.38 3.23
N TYR A 136 5.02 7.92 2.10
CA TYR A 136 3.60 7.82 1.80
C TYR A 136 3.30 6.56 1.01
N SER A 137 2.03 6.16 1.03
CA SER A 137 1.47 5.08 0.22
C SER A 137 0.57 5.65 -0.88
N VAL A 138 0.25 4.84 -1.89
CA VAL A 138 -0.76 5.22 -2.87
C VAL A 138 -2.16 5.29 -2.24
N SER A 139 -3.06 6.05 -2.86
CA SER A 139 -4.39 6.29 -2.32
C SER A 139 -5.22 4.99 -2.29
N PRO A 140 -6.25 4.90 -1.42
CA PRO A 140 -7.12 3.73 -1.38
C PRO A 140 -7.79 3.41 -2.72
N GLY A 141 -8.08 4.44 -3.53
CA GLY A 141 -8.61 4.27 -4.89
C GLY A 141 -7.62 3.55 -5.81
N VAL A 142 -6.34 3.93 -5.76
CA VAL A 142 -5.28 3.26 -6.54
C VAL A 142 -5.05 1.83 -6.03
N ARG A 143 -5.04 1.60 -4.70
CA ARG A 143 -4.98 0.24 -4.13
C ARG A 143 -6.13 -0.64 -4.65
N ALA A 144 -7.35 -0.13 -4.60
CA ALA A 144 -8.55 -0.85 -5.07
C ALA A 144 -8.53 -1.13 -6.58
N ALA A 145 -8.14 -0.15 -7.40
CA ALA A 145 -8.04 -0.33 -8.84
C ALA A 145 -7.01 -1.40 -9.22
N LYS A 146 -5.85 -1.37 -8.56
CA LYS A 146 -4.78 -2.35 -8.75
C LYS A 146 -5.20 -3.75 -8.34
N LEU A 147 -5.82 -3.91 -7.18
CA LEU A 147 -6.36 -5.20 -6.73
C LEU A 147 -7.39 -5.74 -7.72
N LYS A 148 -8.31 -4.88 -8.19
CA LYS A 148 -9.32 -5.25 -9.20
C LYS A 148 -8.66 -5.71 -10.50
N ALA A 149 -7.67 -4.97 -11.00
CA ALA A 149 -6.95 -5.34 -12.22
C ALA A 149 -6.24 -6.69 -12.06
N MET A 150 -5.57 -6.91 -10.93
CA MET A 150 -4.89 -8.17 -10.63
C MET A 150 -5.87 -9.35 -10.58
N ILE A 151 -7.00 -9.22 -9.87
CA ILE A 151 -8.03 -10.28 -9.80
C ILE A 151 -8.57 -10.63 -11.19
N LEU A 152 -8.86 -9.63 -12.03
CA LEU A 152 -9.37 -9.84 -13.37
C LEU A 152 -8.34 -10.55 -14.27
N ARG A 153 -7.06 -10.17 -14.18
CA ARG A 153 -5.97 -10.80 -14.92
C ARG A 153 -5.75 -12.24 -14.46
N THR A 154 -5.67 -12.49 -13.16
CA THR A 154 -5.51 -13.85 -12.61
C THR A 154 -6.65 -14.77 -13.02
N ARG A 155 -7.90 -14.28 -13.08
CA ARG A 155 -9.03 -15.07 -13.59
C ARG A 155 -8.94 -15.38 -15.08
N ALA A 156 -8.36 -14.49 -15.88
CA ALA A 156 -8.29 -14.63 -17.34
C ALA A 156 -7.09 -15.45 -17.81
N SER A 157 -5.91 -15.27 -17.20
CA SER A 157 -4.64 -15.86 -17.65
C SER A 157 -3.98 -16.80 -16.63
N GLY A 158 -4.47 -16.86 -15.38
CA GLY A 158 -3.79 -17.57 -14.30
C GLY A 158 -2.53 -16.86 -13.79
N THR A 159 -2.22 -15.66 -14.28
CA THR A 159 -1.03 -14.89 -13.88
C THR A 159 -1.39 -13.71 -12.98
N PHE A 160 -0.47 -13.32 -12.09
CA PHE A 160 -0.62 -12.17 -11.19
C PHE A 160 -0.04 -10.88 -11.78
N ASP A 161 -0.03 -10.77 -13.11
CA ASP A 161 0.54 -9.61 -13.78
C ASP A 161 -0.34 -8.37 -13.61
N SER A 162 0.30 -7.22 -13.40
CA SER A 162 -0.36 -5.93 -13.35
C SER A 162 -0.80 -5.47 -14.74
N ASP A 163 -2.02 -4.93 -14.86
CA ASP A 163 -2.40 -4.15 -16.04
C ASP A 163 -1.81 -2.75 -15.94
N GLN A 164 -0.59 -2.60 -16.45
CA GLN A 164 0.21 -1.39 -16.30
C GLN A 164 -0.49 -0.13 -16.85
N GLY A 165 -1.22 -0.27 -17.97
CA GLY A 165 -1.99 0.82 -18.56
C GLY A 165 -3.17 1.24 -17.69
N ALA A 166 -3.91 0.28 -17.12
CA ALA A 166 -5.00 0.59 -16.20
C ALA A 166 -4.50 1.30 -14.92
N ILE A 167 -3.33 0.91 -14.40
CA ILE A 167 -2.71 1.59 -13.26
C ILE A 167 -2.35 3.04 -13.61
N TRP A 168 -1.73 3.27 -14.77
CA TRP A 168 -1.38 4.63 -15.20
C TRP A 168 -2.60 5.52 -15.38
N ASN A 169 -3.69 5.01 -15.98
CA ASN A 169 -4.92 5.78 -16.14
C ASN A 169 -5.53 6.20 -14.78
N GLU A 170 -5.49 5.32 -13.78
CA GLU A 170 -6.01 5.65 -12.45
C GLU A 170 -5.08 6.60 -11.68
N VAL A 171 -3.76 6.45 -11.82
CA VAL A 171 -2.78 7.42 -11.30
C VAL A 171 -3.00 8.79 -11.93
N GLU A 172 -3.11 8.87 -13.25
CA GLU A 172 -3.34 10.12 -13.99
C GLU A 172 -4.65 10.79 -13.59
N LYS A 173 -5.74 10.01 -13.51
CA LYS A 173 -7.03 10.52 -13.02
C LYS A 173 -6.90 11.07 -11.62
N TYR A 174 -6.22 10.37 -10.71
CA TYR A 174 -6.05 10.82 -9.33
C TYR A 174 -5.21 12.10 -9.24
N VAL A 175 -4.06 12.14 -9.93
CA VAL A 175 -3.19 13.33 -10.06
C VAL A 175 -3.98 14.52 -10.63
N GLY A 176 -4.76 14.30 -11.68
CA GLY A 176 -5.60 15.31 -12.32
C GLY A 176 -6.69 15.85 -11.40
N THR A 177 -7.39 14.99 -10.64
CA THR A 177 -8.40 15.43 -9.66
C THR A 177 -7.84 16.31 -8.55
N LEU A 178 -6.55 16.16 -8.24
CA LEU A 178 -5.85 16.97 -7.25
C LEU A 178 -5.21 18.23 -7.84
N GLY A 179 -5.38 18.48 -9.14
CA GLY A 179 -4.79 19.63 -9.84
C GLY A 179 -3.26 19.66 -9.75
N VAL A 180 -2.63 18.49 -9.72
CA VAL A 180 -1.17 18.34 -9.66
C VAL A 180 -0.64 18.25 -11.07
N ALA A 181 0.32 19.10 -11.44
CA ALA A 181 0.98 19.03 -12.74
C ALA A 181 2.12 17.99 -12.68
N SER A 182 2.18 17.05 -13.62
CA SER A 182 3.25 16.04 -13.65
C SER A 182 3.79 15.85 -15.07
N GLY A 183 5.08 16.13 -15.26
CA GLY A 183 5.74 15.95 -16.56
C GLY A 183 6.02 14.48 -16.90
N THR A 184 6.06 13.60 -15.90
CA THR A 184 6.29 12.15 -16.08
C THR A 184 5.08 11.30 -15.66
N HIS A 185 3.95 11.93 -15.35
CA HIS A 185 2.76 11.27 -14.79
C HIS A 185 3.10 10.42 -13.55
N ALA A 186 3.98 10.95 -12.69
CA ALA A 186 4.44 10.30 -11.47
C ALA A 186 3.48 10.55 -10.31
N TYR A 187 3.01 9.48 -9.65
CA TYR A 187 2.22 9.59 -8.43
C TYR A 187 2.96 10.39 -7.33
N SER A 188 4.29 10.31 -7.30
CA SER A 188 5.13 11.03 -6.35
C SER A 188 5.01 12.56 -6.41
N ASP A 189 4.56 13.12 -7.53
CA ASP A 189 4.37 14.57 -7.67
C ASP A 189 3.25 15.11 -6.79
N ILE A 190 2.29 14.26 -6.37
CA ILE A 190 1.30 14.62 -5.34
C ILE A 190 2.02 14.95 -4.04
N GLY A 191 2.93 14.07 -3.60
CA GLY A 191 3.77 14.32 -2.43
C GLY A 191 4.58 15.61 -2.62
N ARG A 192 5.22 15.81 -3.78
CA ARG A 192 6.05 17.00 -4.03
C ARG A 192 5.26 18.31 -3.92
N GLN A 193 4.01 18.36 -4.40
CA GLN A 193 3.25 19.61 -4.53
C GLN A 193 2.21 19.84 -3.43
N ARG A 194 1.73 18.77 -2.78
CA ARG A 194 0.64 18.85 -1.79
C ARG A 194 1.09 18.48 -0.38
N ARG A 195 2.34 18.05 -0.17
CA ARG A 195 2.84 17.58 1.14
C ARG A 195 2.53 18.53 2.29
N SER A 196 2.86 19.81 2.19
CA SER A 196 2.62 20.75 3.30
C SER A 196 1.15 20.86 3.67
N GLN A 197 0.24 20.86 2.69
CA GLN A 197 -1.21 20.90 2.94
C GLN A 197 -1.71 19.59 3.57
N ILE A 198 -1.13 18.45 3.18
CA ILE A 198 -1.44 17.14 3.76
C ILE A 198 -0.93 17.08 5.20
N GLU A 199 0.34 17.41 5.43
CA GLU A 199 0.96 17.40 6.76
C GLU A 199 0.24 18.34 7.73
N GLU A 200 -0.13 19.54 7.30
CA GLU A 200 -0.91 20.49 8.11
C GLU A 200 -2.26 19.89 8.54
N ARG A 201 -2.99 19.26 7.61
CA ARG A 201 -4.28 18.61 7.91
C ARG A 201 -4.14 17.40 8.83
N LEU A 202 -3.02 16.70 8.75
CA LEU A 202 -2.75 15.49 9.52
C LEU A 202 -2.02 15.76 10.84
N ALA A 203 -1.50 16.97 11.08
CA ALA A 203 -0.63 17.29 12.22
C ALA A 203 -1.25 16.97 13.59
N GLN A 204 -2.58 17.04 13.69
CA GLN A 204 -3.33 16.76 14.92
C GLN A 204 -3.75 15.28 15.05
N LEU A 205 -3.61 14.49 13.99
CA LEU A 205 -3.99 13.08 13.97
C LEU A 205 -2.79 12.25 14.40
N LYS A 206 -2.93 11.52 15.52
CA LYS A 206 -1.86 10.67 16.05
C LYS A 206 -2.39 9.28 16.34
N PRO A 207 -1.65 8.20 16.03
CA PRO A 207 -2.04 6.86 16.45
C PRO A 207 -2.26 6.81 17.97
N ALA A 208 -3.30 6.10 18.41
CA ALA A 208 -3.51 5.83 19.83
C ALA A 208 -2.56 4.74 20.32
N ASP A 209 -2.23 4.74 21.62
CA ASP A 209 -1.40 3.69 22.22
C ASP A 209 -2.05 2.31 22.04
N GLY A 210 -1.28 1.35 21.51
CA GLY A 210 -1.77 0.00 21.21
C GLY A 210 -2.75 -0.09 20.04
N GLN A 211 -2.84 0.95 19.21
CA GLN A 211 -3.61 0.89 17.96
C GLN A 211 -2.92 -0.04 16.95
N SER A 212 -3.64 -1.07 16.51
CA SER A 212 -3.14 -2.04 15.53
C SER A 212 -3.83 -1.93 14.18
N GLY A 213 -4.71 -0.94 13.98
CA GLY A 213 -5.38 -0.74 12.71
C GLY A 213 -6.13 0.58 12.62
N VAL A 214 -6.72 0.86 11.46
CA VAL A 214 -7.46 2.10 11.20
C VAL A 214 -8.63 1.93 10.24
N LEU A 215 -9.79 2.35 10.73
CA LEU A 215 -11.01 2.83 10.06
C LEU A 215 -10.89 4.18 9.36
N ALA A 216 -10.58 4.28 8.06
CA ALA A 216 -10.64 5.59 7.38
C ALA A 216 -12.01 5.83 6.71
N VAL A 217 -12.65 6.94 7.06
CA VAL A 217 -13.96 7.38 6.54
C VAL A 217 -13.84 8.81 6.01
N VAL A 218 -14.36 9.06 4.82
CA VAL A 218 -14.43 10.42 4.22
C VAL A 218 -15.87 10.74 3.87
N GLY A 219 -16.41 11.83 4.44
CA GLY A 219 -17.79 12.26 4.18
C GLY A 219 -18.83 11.17 4.53
N GLY A 220 -18.60 10.42 5.60
CA GLY A 220 -19.47 9.32 6.04
C GLY A 220 -19.31 8.01 5.26
N LYS A 221 -18.41 7.94 4.27
CA LYS A 221 -18.16 6.71 3.49
C LYS A 221 -16.82 6.07 3.88
N PRO A 222 -16.80 4.77 4.24
CA PRO A 222 -15.54 4.04 4.41
C PRO A 222 -14.72 4.08 3.13
N VAL A 223 -13.43 4.41 3.25
CA VAL A 223 -12.50 4.49 2.12
C VAL A 223 -11.29 3.58 2.28
N SER A 224 -10.89 3.25 3.51
CA SER A 224 -9.79 2.32 3.79
C SER A 224 -10.01 1.61 5.12
N PHE A 225 -9.55 0.37 5.19
CA PHE A 225 -9.43 -0.41 6.42
C PHE A 225 -8.12 -1.16 6.36
N ASP A 226 -7.23 -0.89 7.32
CA ASP A 226 -6.01 -1.67 7.52
C ASP A 226 -5.98 -2.19 8.95
N LEU A 227 -5.62 -3.46 9.12
CA LEU A 227 -5.50 -4.13 10.41
C LEU A 227 -4.22 -4.96 10.40
N PHE A 228 -3.41 -4.74 11.41
CA PHE A 228 -2.13 -5.40 11.65
C PHE A 228 -2.22 -6.26 12.92
N ASP A 229 -1.21 -7.08 13.15
CA ASP A 229 -1.09 -7.93 14.33
C ASP A 229 -0.41 -7.23 15.51
N LYS A 230 0.26 -6.09 15.28
CA LYS A 230 0.74 -5.15 16.28
C LYS A 230 0.51 -3.71 15.84
#